data_AF-A0A957QAJ0-F1
#
_entry.id   AF-A0A957QAJ0-F1
#
_cell.length_a   1.000
_cell.length_b   1.000
_cell.length_c   1.000
_cell.angle_alpha   90.00
_cell.angle_beta   90.00
_cell.angle_gamma   90.00
#
_symmetry.space_group_name_H-M   'P 1'
#
loop_
_entity.id
_entity.type
_entity.pdbx_description
1 polymer ?
#
loop_
_entity_poly.entity_id
_entity_poly.type
_entity_poly.pdbx_seq_one_letter_code
_entity_poly.pdbx_strand_id
1 'polypeptide(L)' 'RKLEKTLPGFGELFRMLSYEEVGAAAMLSRATAGVYRNTVIFSTPGSTNAVRLAVEKLILPEMQHLAWELIR' A
#
# COMPACT_ATOMS: atom_id res chain seq x y z
N ARG A 1 -7.19 -11.46 11.43
CA ARG A 1 -6.63 -10.78 10.24
C ARG A 1 -5.94 -11.84 9.38
N LYS A 2 -6.10 -11.83 8.05
CA LYS A 2 -5.52 -12.89 7.19
C LYS A 2 -4.01 -12.71 6.93
N LEU A 3 -3.48 -11.50 7.07
CA LEU A 3 -2.04 -11.22 6.88
C LEU A 3 -1.24 -11.74 8.07
N GLU A 4 -0.12 -12.43 7.79
CA GLU A 4 0.84 -12.94 8.78
C GLU A 4 1.74 -11.81 9.27
N LYS A 5 2.17 -10.94 8.35
CA LYS A 5 2.97 -9.75 8.63
C LYS A 5 2.30 -8.54 7.99
N THR A 6 1.95 -7.54 8.78
CA THR A 6 1.35 -6.31 8.25
C THR A 6 2.42 -5.29 7.89
N LEU A 7 2.21 -4.54 6.81
CA LEU A 7 3.02 -3.40 6.39
C LEU A 7 2.21 -2.11 6.63
N PRO A 8 2.11 -1.62 7.89
CA PRO A 8 1.26 -0.48 8.23
C PRO A 8 1.65 0.80 7.49
N GLY A 9 2.95 0.99 7.23
CA GLY A 9 3.49 2.14 6.51
C GLY A 9 2.90 2.33 5.11
N PHE A 10 2.47 1.26 4.43
CA PHE A 10 1.81 1.40 3.13
C PHE A 10 0.51 2.20 3.24
N GLY A 11 -0.35 1.86 4.20
CA GLY A 11 -1.63 2.56 4.36
C GLY A 11 -1.45 4.00 4.87
N GLU A 12 -0.43 4.23 5.70
CA GLU A 12 -0.07 5.55 6.23
C GLU A 12 0.43 6.48 5.12
N LEU A 13 1.43 6.04 4.36
CA LEU A 13 1.99 6.81 3.23
C LEU A 13 0.95 7.00 2.14
N PHE A 14 0.13 5.97 1.84
CA PHE A 14 -0.95 6.10 0.86
C PHE A 14 -1.92 7.22 1.23
N ARG A 15 -2.34 7.31 2.51
CA ARG A 15 -3.23 8.39 2.97
C ARG A 15 -2.54 9.75 2.96
N MET A 16 -1.26 9.82 3.32
CA MET A 16 -0.49 11.06 3.25
C MET A 16 -0.45 11.59 1.80
N LEU A 17 -0.04 10.76 0.85
CA LEU A 17 -0.01 11.14 -0.56
C LEU A 17 -1.40 11.45 -1.12
N SER A 18 -2.41 10.67 -0.73
CA SER A 18 -3.80 10.95 -1.12
C SER A 18 -4.28 12.29 -0.58
N TYR A 19 -3.81 12.72 0.60
CA TYR A 19 -4.19 14.00 1.17
C TYR A 19 -3.69 15.17 0.32
N GLU A 20 -2.53 15.02 -0.33
CA GLU A 20 -2.02 16.01 -1.28
C GLU A 20 -2.91 16.12 -2.54
N GLU A 21 -3.56 15.03 -2.96
CA GLU A 21 -4.43 15.02 -4.15
C GLU A 21 -5.90 15.37 -3.87
N VAL A 22 -6.47 14.85 -2.78
CA VAL A 22 -7.91 14.91 -2.48
C VAL A 22 -8.23 15.54 -1.12
N GLY A 23 -7.23 16.06 -0.41
CA GLY A 23 -7.38 16.70 0.90
C GLY A 23 -7.98 15.78 1.96
N ALA A 24 -8.86 16.33 2.79
CA ALA A 24 -9.48 15.61 3.91
C ALA A 24 -10.22 14.32 3.51
N ALA A 25 -10.65 14.18 2.25
CA ALA A 25 -11.27 12.95 1.75
C ALA A 25 -10.33 11.72 1.88
N ALA A 26 -9.01 11.94 1.89
CA ALA A 26 -8.02 10.89 2.11
C ALA A 26 -8.18 10.18 3.47
N MET A 27 -8.81 10.80 4.46
CA MET A 27 -9.15 10.17 5.74
C MET A 27 -10.03 8.93 5.56
N LEU A 28 -10.87 8.88 4.51
CA LEU A 28 -11.78 7.77 4.22
C LEU A 28 -11.09 6.64 3.42
N SER A 29 -9.87 6.86 2.94
CA SER A 29 -9.13 5.88 2.15
C SER A 29 -8.64 4.71 3.00
N ARG A 30 -9.05 3.50 2.60
CA ARG A 30 -8.70 2.24 3.28
C ARG A 30 -7.76 1.40 2.42
N ALA A 31 -6.49 1.77 2.42
CA ALA A 31 -5.40 0.97 1.84
C ALA A 31 -4.70 0.13 2.93
N THR A 32 -4.31 -1.10 2.60
CA THR A 32 -3.55 -1.98 3.50
C THR A 32 -2.61 -2.88 2.70
N ALA A 33 -1.52 -3.30 3.33
CA ALA A 33 -0.59 -4.25 2.74
C ALA A 33 0.00 -5.18 3.79
N GLY A 34 0.54 -6.30 3.34
CA GLY A 34 1.22 -7.26 4.20
C GLY A 34 1.63 -8.52 3.45
N VAL A 35 2.20 -9.45 4.19
CA VAL A 35 2.59 -10.77 3.69
C VAL A 35 1.57 -11.80 4.17
N TYR A 36 1.22 -12.72 3.29
CA TYR A 36 0.48 -13.93 3.59
C TYR A 36 0.99 -15.07 2.73
N ARG A 37 1.38 -16.19 3.34
CA ARG A 37 1.85 -17.39 2.62
C ARG A 37 2.93 -17.06 1.59
N ASN A 38 4.01 -16.42 2.06
CA ASN A 38 5.15 -16.04 1.22
C ASN A 38 4.80 -15.15 0.02
N THR A 39 3.71 -14.39 0.11
CA THR A 39 3.23 -13.49 -0.95
C THR A 39 2.96 -12.12 -0.36
N VAL A 40 3.50 -11.07 -0.97
CA VAL A 40 3.13 -9.69 -0.62
C VAL A 40 1.78 -9.38 -1.26
N ILE A 41 0.85 -8.86 -0.46
CA ILE A 41 -0.49 -8.47 -0.87
C ILE A 41 -0.65 -6.98 -0.61
N PHE A 42 -1.12 -6.25 -1.62
CA PHE A 42 -1.56 -4.87 -1.52
C PHE A 42 -3.06 -4.79 -1.80
N SER A 43 -3.78 -4.10 -0.94
CA SER A 43 -5.20 -3.80 -1.10
C SER A 43 -5.37 -2.30 -1.15
N THR A 44 -5.84 -1.80 -2.29
CA THR A 44 -6.05 -0.38 -2.57
C THR A 44 -7.53 -0.06 -2.75
N PRO A 45 -7.94 1.21 -2.64
CA PRO A 45 -9.25 1.66 -3.10
C PRO A 45 -9.44 1.40 -4.61
N GLY A 46 -10.69 1.19 -5.03
CA GLY A 46 -11.00 0.77 -6.40
C GLY A 46 -10.94 1.86 -7.49
N SER A 47 -10.62 3.11 -7.15
CA SER A 47 -10.50 4.18 -8.15
C SER A 47 -9.19 4.08 -8.92
N THR A 48 -9.21 4.36 -10.22
CA THR A 48 -8.01 4.31 -11.07
C THR A 48 -6.88 5.21 -10.56
N ASN A 49 -7.22 6.38 -10.00
CA ASN A 49 -6.24 7.29 -9.42
C ASN A 49 -5.58 6.70 -8.17
N ALA A 50 -6.35 6.07 -7.28
CA ALA A 50 -5.79 5.40 -6.11
C ALA A 50 -4.86 4.25 -6.50
N VAL A 51 -5.25 3.43 -7.49
CA VAL A 51 -4.39 2.36 -7.99
C VAL A 51 -3.10 2.93 -8.57
N ARG A 52 -3.20 3.97 -9.41
CA ARG A 52 -2.01 4.63 -10.00
C ARG A 52 -1.08 5.18 -8.93
N LEU A 53 -1.61 5.94 -7.97
CA LEU A 53 -0.84 6.51 -6.87
C LEU A 53 -0.10 5.43 -6.08
N ALA A 54 -0.79 4.36 -5.69
CA ALA A 54 -0.19 3.26 -4.94
C ALA A 54 0.92 2.57 -5.74
N VAL A 55 0.69 2.30 -7.03
CA VAL A 55 1.65 1.60 -7.89
C VAL A 55 2.88 2.46 -8.15
N GLU A 56 2.70 3.68 -8.63
CA GLU A 56 3.80 4.54 -9.08
C GLU A 56 4.61 5.13 -7.93
N LYS A 57 3.97 5.48 -6.80
CA LYS A 57 4.64 6.17 -5.70
C LYS A 57 5.12 5.26 -4.59
N LEU A 58 4.52 4.08 -4.42
CA LEU A 58 4.80 3.20 -3.27
C LEU A 58 5.26 1.80 -3.67
N ILE A 59 4.56 1.12 -4.59
CA ILE A 59 4.81 -0.32 -4.86
C ILE A 59 5.99 -0.52 -5.81
N LEU A 60 5.98 0.14 -6.97
CA LEU A 60 7.04 -0.03 -7.97
C LEU A 60 8.42 0.41 -7.47
N PRO A 61 8.57 1.57 -6.79
CA PRO A 61 9.87 1.99 -6.27
C PRO A 61 10.48 0.98 -5.28
N GLU A 62 9.64 0.30 -4.50
CA GLU A 62 10.07 -0.62 -3.45
C GLU A 62 10.08 -2.10 -3.87
N MET A 63 9.81 -2.41 -5.15
CA MET A 63 9.64 -3.79 -5.62
C MET A 63 10.81 -4.71 -5.26
N GLN A 64 12.05 -4.21 -5.35
CA GLN A 64 13.25 -4.99 -5.00
C GLN A 64 13.34 -5.26 -3.49
N HIS A 65 13.05 -4.26 -2.66
CA HIS A 65 13.05 -4.43 -1.20
C HIS A 65 11.90 -5.34 -0.74
N LEU A 66 10.74 -5.26 -1.38
CA LEU A 66 9.60 -6.14 -1.12
C LEU A 66 9.92 -7.61 -1.41
N ALA A 67 10.69 -7.89 -2.48
CA ALA A 67 11.13 -9.24 -2.78
C ALA A 67 12.07 -9.79 -1.69
N TRP A 68 12.98 -8.96 -1.17
CA TRP A 68 13.83 -9.31 -0.05
C TRP A 68 13.06 -9.55 1.25
N GLU A 69 12.01 -8.77 1.49
CA GLU A 69 11.17 -8.87 2.69
C GLU A 69 10.38 -10.19 2.77
N LEU A 70 10.22 -10.90 1.64
CA LEU A 70 9.63 -12.25 1.60
C LEU A 70 10.62 -13.36 1.97
N ILE A 71 11.91 -13.14 1.73
CA ILE A 71 12.97 -14.15 1.96
C ILE A 71 13.40 -14.17 3.43
N ARG A 72 13.11 -13.09 4.17
CA ARG A 72 13.57 -12.85 5.54
C ARG A 72 12.57 -13.30 6.60
#